data_AF-A0A519ZBZ1-F1
#
_entry.id   AF-A0A519ZBZ1-F1
#
_cell.length_a   1.000
_cell.length_b   1.000
_cell.length_c   1.000
_cell.angle_alpha   90.00
_cell.angle_beta   90.00
_cell.angle_gamma   90.00
#
_symmetry.space_group_name_H-M   'P 1'
#
loop_
_entity.id
_entity.type
_entity.pdbx_description
1 polymer ?
#
loop_
_entity_poly.entity_id
_entity_poly.type
_entity_poly.pdbx_seq_one_letter_code
_entity_poly.pdbx_strand_id
1 'polypeptide(L)'
;MKTGATGYWSRRWQGQAPWRTLFWRDIVAVGSAINLFTGFVALFLISQGQPVGWALAVHFAPVPYNAFLVRSLWLTRPKPGWAMAGAGAWFAGMLVV
;
A
#
# COMPACT_ATOMS: atom_id res chain seq x y z
N MET A 1 16.55 8.58 24.74
CA MET A 1 15.34 7.82 24.32
C MET A 1 15.31 7.74 22.81
N LYS A 2 15.74 6.61 22.22
CA LYS A 2 15.54 6.27 20.80
C LYS A 2 14.47 5.18 20.81
N THR A 3 13.27 5.35 20.27
CA THR A 3 12.97 4.91 18.89
C THR A 3 11.49 5.18 18.57
N GLY A 4 11.18 6.29 17.92
CA GLY A 4 9.81 6.60 17.43
C GLY A 4 9.35 5.74 16.25
N ALA A 5 10.28 5.02 15.59
CA ALA A 5 10.01 4.23 14.39
C ALA A 5 9.60 2.77 14.68
N THR A 6 10.21 2.10 15.66
CA THR A 6 9.85 0.71 16.02
C THR A 6 8.41 0.64 16.53
N GLY A 7 7.97 1.62 17.33
CA GLY A 7 6.60 1.65 17.85
C GLY A 7 5.50 1.86 16.80
N TYR A 8 5.79 2.48 15.64
CA TYR A 8 4.76 2.74 14.62
C TYR A 8 4.50 1.50 13.75
N TRP A 9 5.57 0.85 13.30
CA TRP A 9 5.51 -0.37 12.49
C TRP A 9 5.09 -1.58 13.32
N SER A 10 5.63 -1.76 14.53
CA SER A 10 5.25 -2.87 15.41
C SER A 10 3.79 -2.81 15.85
N ARG A 11 3.22 -1.62 16.13
CA ARG A 11 1.80 -1.50 16.49
C ARG A 11 0.85 -1.90 15.36
N ARG A 12 1.19 -1.57 14.11
CA ARG A 12 0.41 -2.00 12.93
C ARG A 12 0.57 -3.48 12.66
N TRP A 13 1.79 -3.99 12.80
CA TRP A 13 2.08 -5.42 12.69
C TRP A 13 1.38 -6.26 13.75
N GLN A 14 1.19 -5.73 14.97
CA GLN A 14 0.47 -6.40 16.05
C GLN A 14 -1.06 -6.20 15.99
N GLY A 15 -1.59 -5.53 14.96
CA GLY A 15 -3.03 -5.31 14.81
C GLY A 15 -3.63 -4.33 15.82
N GLN A 16 -2.81 -3.48 16.45
CA GLN A 16 -3.26 -2.50 17.46
C GLN A 16 -3.69 -1.15 16.87
N ALA A 17 -3.55 -0.97 15.56
CA ALA A 17 -3.96 0.25 14.87
C ALA A 17 -5.46 0.19 14.50
N PRO A 18 -6.21 1.30 14.57
CA PRO A 18 -7.63 1.31 14.21
C PRO A 18 -7.84 0.90 12.75
N TRP A 19 -8.71 -0.09 12.52
CA TRP A 19 -8.99 -0.60 11.18
C TRP A 19 -9.47 0.50 10.21
N ARG A 20 -10.22 1.50 10.70
CA ARG A 20 -10.67 2.66 9.91
C ARG A 20 -9.50 3.46 9.36
N THR A 21 -8.47 3.69 10.18
CA THR A 21 -7.29 4.45 9.77
C THR A 21 -6.44 3.64 8.80
N LEU A 22 -6.25 2.34 9.07
CA LEU A 22 -5.55 1.45 8.15
C LEU A 22 -6.24 1.37 6.79
N PHE A 23 -7.56 1.22 6.76
CA PHE A 23 -8.31 1.09 5.52
C PHE A 23 -8.39 2.41 4.75
N TRP A 24 -8.90 3.48 5.37
CA TRP A 24 -9.14 4.73 4.65
C TRP A 24 -7.87 5.52 4.37
N ARG A 25 -6.99 5.63 5.36
CA ARG A 25 -5.79 6.44 5.22
C ARG A 25 -4.68 5.64 4.58
N ASP A 26 -4.36 4.47 5.11
CA ASP A 26 -3.16 3.77 4.68
C ASP A 26 -3.41 2.98 3.37
N ILE A 27 -4.53 2.27 3.23
CA ILE A 27 -4.87 1.51 2.00
C ILE A 27 -5.44 2.44 0.93
N VAL A 28 -6.52 3.16 1.19
CA VAL A 28 -7.19 3.97 0.15
C VAL A 28 -6.37 5.23 -0.17
N ALA A 29 -6.07 6.10 0.80
CA ALA A 29 -5.39 7.36 0.50
C ALA A 29 -3.90 7.19 0.14
N VAL A 30 -3.10 6.59 1.02
CA VAL A 30 -1.65 6.45 0.82
C VAL A 30 -1.35 5.48 -0.31
N GLY A 31 -2.02 4.33 -0.35
CA GLY A 31 -1.88 3.38 -1.44
C GLY A 31 -2.19 3.99 -2.81
N SER A 32 -3.28 4.77 -2.93
CA SER A 32 -3.64 5.40 -4.21
C SER A 32 -2.71 6.54 -4.58
N ALA A 33 -2.24 7.34 -3.61
CA ALA A 33 -1.25 8.37 -3.85
C ALA A 33 0.08 7.79 -4.35
N ILE A 34 0.54 6.68 -3.75
CA ILE A 34 1.73 5.97 -4.19
C ILE A 34 1.53 5.42 -5.60
N ASN A 35 0.42 4.70 -5.86
CA ASN A 35 0.16 4.10 -7.18
C ASN A 35 0.04 5.16 -8.28
N LEU A 36 -0.61 6.29 -7.99
CA LEU A 36 -0.70 7.40 -8.93
C LEU A 36 0.67 7.99 -9.21
N PHE A 37 1.49 8.19 -8.17
CA PHE A 37 2.84 8.71 -8.32
C PHE A 37 3.73 7.76 -9.12
N THR A 38 3.72 6.45 -8.82
CA THR A 38 4.48 5.46 -9.59
C THR A 38 3.97 5.30 -11.02
N GLY A 39 2.67 5.42 -11.26
CA GLY A 39 2.10 5.49 -12.61
C GLY A 39 2.61 6.70 -13.40
N PHE A 40 2.61 7.89 -12.80
CA PHE A 40 3.19 9.08 -13.42
C PHE A 40 4.69 8.94 -13.68
N VAL A 41 5.46 8.39 -12.75
CA VAL A 41 6.91 8.16 -12.94
C VAL A 41 7.15 7.12 -14.04
N ALA A 42 6.35 6.05 -14.10
CA ALA A 42 6.44 5.05 -15.16
C ALA A 42 6.17 5.65 -16.55
N LEU A 43 5.10 6.45 -16.68
CA LEU A 43 4.80 7.19 -17.91
C LEU A 43 5.91 8.19 -18.27
N PHE A 44 6.45 8.89 -17.28
CA PHE A 44 7.58 9.79 -17.48
C PHE A 44 8.82 9.04 -17.99
N LEU A 45 9.18 7.91 -17.39
CA LEU A 45 10.31 7.08 -17.82
C LEU A 45 10.12 6.57 -19.26
N ILE A 46 8.92 6.10 -19.60
CA ILE A 46 8.59 5.67 -20.97
C ILE A 46 8.71 6.86 -21.94
N SER A 47 8.21 8.04 -21.56
CA SER A 47 8.33 9.26 -22.36
C SER A 47 9.78 9.71 -22.57
N GLN A 48 10.70 9.34 -21.65
CA GLN A 48 12.14 9.58 -21.78
C GLN A 48 12.84 8.49 -22.61
N GLY A 49 12.10 7.54 -23.19
CA GLY A 49 12.66 6.43 -23.96
C GLY A 49 13.43 5.42 -23.10
N GLN A 50 13.23 5.42 -21.78
CA GLN A 50 13.90 4.48 -20.90
C GLN A 50 13.40 3.04 -21.13
N PRO A 51 14.24 2.03 -20.86
CA PRO A 51 13.83 0.64 -20.91
C PRO A 51 12.59 0.38 -20.07
N VAL A 52 11.61 -0.33 -20.63
CA VAL A 52 10.35 -0.71 -19.96
C VAL A 52 10.60 -1.38 -18.61
N GLY A 53 11.72 -2.09 -18.44
CA GLY A 53 12.11 -2.69 -17.16
C GLY A 53 12.18 -1.70 -16.00
N TRP A 54 12.63 -0.46 -16.22
CA TRP A 54 12.65 0.57 -15.18
C TRP A 54 11.25 1.06 -14.83
N ALA A 55 10.39 1.24 -15.83
CA ALA A 55 8.99 1.60 -15.62
C ALA A 55 8.26 0.50 -14.82
N LEU A 56 8.51 -0.77 -15.12
CA LEU A 56 7.97 -1.92 -14.37
C LEU A 56 8.51 -1.95 -12.93
N ALA A 57 9.81 -1.77 -12.73
CA ALA A 57 10.40 -1.76 -11.38
C ALA A 57 9.77 -0.67 -10.50
N VAL A 58 9.56 0.53 -11.05
CA VAL A 58 8.89 1.62 -10.34
C VAL A 58 7.40 1.33 -10.13
N HIS A 59 6.72 0.78 -11.13
CA HIS A 59 5.30 0.43 -11.02
C HIS A 59 5.04 -0.67 -9.98
N PHE A 60 5.95 -1.65 -9.84
CA PHE A 60 5.85 -2.72 -8.85
C PHE A 60 6.44 -2.39 -7.47
N ALA A 61 7.15 -1.27 -7.33
CA ALA A 61 7.67 -0.80 -6.04
C ALA A 61 6.61 -0.61 -4.91
N PRO A 62 5.33 -0.28 -5.18
CA PRO A 62 4.28 -0.19 -4.16
C PRO A 62 3.81 -1.56 -3.64
N VAL A 63 4.03 -2.66 -4.38
CA VAL A 63 3.50 -3.99 -4.04
C VAL A 63 3.94 -4.48 -2.65
N PRO A 64 5.22 -4.40 -2.25
CA PRO A 64 5.66 -4.79 -0.92
C PRO A 64 5.00 -3.96 0.19
N TYR A 65 4.78 -2.66 -0.06
CA TYR A 65 4.14 -1.75 0.89
C TYR A 65 2.64 -2.07 1.03
N ASN A 66 1.95 -2.26 -0.09
CA ASN A 66 0.52 -2.58 -0.12
C ASN A 66 0.25 -3.95 0.52
N ALA A 67 1.14 -4.93 0.31
CA ALA A 67 1.07 -6.24 0.98
C ALA A 67 1.24 -6.12 2.50
N PHE A 68 2.14 -5.26 2.98
CA PHE A 68 2.30 -4.98 4.41
C PHE A 68 1.02 -4.41 5.03
N LEU A 69 0.35 -3.49 4.34
CA LEU A 69 -0.90 -2.88 4.81
C LEU A 69 -2.05 -3.88 4.87
N VAL A 70 -2.21 -4.73 3.85
CA VAL A 70 -3.22 -5.80 3.83
C VAL A 70 -2.99 -6.77 5.00
N ARG A 71 -1.74 -7.16 5.24
CA ARG A 71 -1.38 -8.03 6.38
C ARG A 71 -1.67 -7.36 7.72
N SER A 72 -1.35 -6.08 7.85
CA SER A 72 -1.64 -5.31 9.08
C SER A 72 -3.15 -5.22 9.33
N LEU A 73 -3.96 -5.03 8.28
CA LEU A 73 -5.42 -5.05 8.39
C LEU A 73 -5.94 -6.45 8.77
N TRP A 74 -5.36 -7.53 8.24
CA TRP A 74 -5.73 -8.90 8.62
C TRP A 74 -5.58 -9.11 10.12
N LEU A 75 -4.44 -8.72 10.69
CA LEU A 75 -4.11 -8.93 12.11
C LEU A 75 -4.95 -8.06 13.05
N THR A 76 -5.53 -6.97 12.55
CA THR A 76 -6.36 -6.05 13.34
C THR A 76 -7.75 -6.64 13.61
N ARG A 77 -8.16 -6.69 14.89
CA ARG A 77 -9.50 -7.09 15.33
C ARG A 77 -10.00 -6.16 16.45
N PRO A 78 -11.31 -5.83 16.52
CA PRO A 78 -12.38 -6.22 15.60
C PRO A 78 -12.36 -5.38 14.32
N LYS A 79 -12.72 -6.00 13.19
CA LYS A 79 -12.90 -5.33 11.89
C LYS A 79 -14.08 -5.95 11.14
N PRO A 80 -14.81 -5.19 10.33
CA PRO A 80 -15.90 -5.75 9.54
C PRO A 80 -15.37 -6.64 8.42
N GLY A 81 -16.12 -7.70 8.06
CA GLY A 81 -15.73 -8.66 7.02
C GLY A 81 -15.50 -8.01 5.65
N TRP A 82 -16.28 -6.98 5.32
CA TRP A 82 -16.16 -6.24 4.06
C TRP A 82 -14.85 -5.45 3.95
N ALA A 83 -14.21 -5.04 5.06
CA ALA A 83 -12.97 -4.27 4.99
C ALA A 83 -11.82 -5.10 4.39
N MET A 84 -11.81 -6.41 4.62
CA MET A 84 -10.80 -7.30 4.04
C MET A 84 -11.10 -7.60 2.56
N ALA A 85 -12.39 -7.74 2.21
CA ALA A 85 -12.81 -7.86 0.81
C ALA A 85 -12.48 -6.59 0.01
N GLY A 86 -12.74 -5.40 0.57
CA GLY A 86 -12.41 -4.12 -0.05
C GLY A 86 -10.90 -3.91 -0.20
N ALA A 87 -10.10 -4.31 0.79
CA ALA A 87 -8.65 -4.25 0.69
C ALA A 87 -8.10 -5.20 -0.38
N GLY A 88 -8.66 -6.41 -0.49
CA GLY A 88 -8.33 -7.35 -1.55
C GLY A 88 -8.71 -6.84 -2.94
N ALA A 89 -9.92 -6.30 -3.10
CA ALA A 89 -10.37 -5.70 -4.35
C ALA A 89 -9.51 -4.50 -4.77
N TRP A 90 -9.15 -3.64 -3.81
CA TRP A 90 -8.25 -2.51 -4.04
C TRP A 90 -6.84 -2.96 -4.45
N PHE A 91 -6.29 -3.96 -3.76
CA PHE A 91 -4.98 -4.55 -4.10
C PHE A 91 -4.99 -5.25 -5.46
N ALA A 92 -6.08 -5.91 -5.84
CA ALA A 92 -6.22 -6.49 -7.17
C ALA A 92 -6.33 -5.40 -8.25
N GLY A 93 -7.10 -4.34 -8.00
CA GLY A 93 -7.28 -3.24 -8.94
C GLY A 93 -5.97 -2.54 -9.31
N MET A 94 -5.07 -2.32 -8.35
CA MET A 94 -3.75 -1.72 -8.59
C MET A 94 -2.75 -2.62 -9.33
N LEU A 95 -3.01 -3.92 -9.45
CA LEU A 95 -2.17 -4.82 -10.25
C LEU A 95 -2.61 -4.85 -11.72
N VAL A 96 -3.81 -4.34 -12.00
CA VAL A 96 -4.42 -4.29 -13.33
C VAL A 96 -4.19 -2.94 -13.99
N VAL A 97 -4.17 -1.85 -13.20
CA VAL A 97 -4.00 -0.46 -13.64
C VAL A 97 -2.56 -0.02 -13.40
#